data_AF-A0A177ARG0-F1
#
_entry.id   AF-A0A177ARG0-F1
#
_cell.length_a   1.000
_cell.length_b   1.000
_cell.length_c   1.000
_cell.angle_alpha   90.00
_cell.angle_beta   90.00
_cell.angle_gamma   90.00
#
_symmetry.space_group_name_H-M   'P 1'
#
loop_
_entity.id
_entity.type
_entity.pdbx_description
1 polymer ?
#
loop_
_entity_poly.entity_id
_entity_poly.type
_entity_poly.pdbx_seq_one_letter_code
_entity_poly.pdbx_strand_id
1 'polypeptide(L)'
;MDIFERKLLECKDSDSLKEYREYLDNSLMYQEKVLNSLNENGIDILISPSFAYPSGPICEYPSESPSWPLLYVTGLNFVGGVLPVTNGNEKDYENQNQKTNLNPFYLKECPDPRNLPLTIQIIGKPFCEEMVLNIMKKVEISGNYKRNL
;
A
#
# COMPACT_ATOMS: atom_id res chain seq x y z
N MET A 1 -7.61 5.17 31.22
CA MET A 1 -7.75 6.32 30.31
C MET A 1 -6.41 7.03 30.29
N ASP A 2 -5.67 6.82 29.20
CA ASP A 2 -4.24 7.11 29.11
C ASP A 2 -3.98 8.61 28.93
N ILE A 3 -2.79 9.10 29.29
CA ILE A 3 -2.44 10.54 29.23
C ILE A 3 -2.58 11.09 27.80
N PHE A 4 -2.45 10.23 26.79
CA PHE A 4 -2.66 10.53 25.39
C PHE A 4 -4.12 10.89 25.06
N GLU A 5 -5.09 10.19 25.64
CA GLU A 5 -6.51 10.46 25.42
C GLU A 5 -6.92 11.83 25.98
N ARG A 6 -6.31 12.25 27.10
CA ARG A 6 -6.58 13.58 27.70
C ARG A 6 -6.11 14.74 26.84
N LYS A 7 -4.97 14.64 26.14
CA LYS A 7 -4.46 15.72 25.28
C LYS A 7 -5.22 15.86 23.96
N LEU A 8 -5.74 14.76 23.41
CA LEU A 8 -6.64 14.83 22.24
C LEU A 8 -7.99 15.48 22.60
N LEU A 9 -8.47 15.28 23.83
CA LEU A 9 -9.69 15.90 24.36
C LEU A 9 -9.53 17.39 24.74
N GLU A 10 -8.30 17.93 24.77
CA GLU A 10 -8.05 19.36 24.97
C GLU A 10 -8.19 20.18 23.67
N CYS A 11 -8.53 19.54 22.54
CA CYS A 11 -8.95 20.24 21.34
C CYS A 11 -10.31 20.93 21.59
N LYS A 12 -10.27 22.24 21.84
CA LYS A 12 -11.41 23.04 22.32
C LYS A 12 -12.51 23.32 21.28
N ASP A 13 -12.34 22.86 20.04
CA ASP A 13 -13.37 23.00 18.99
C ASP A 13 -14.26 21.76 18.97
N SER A 14 -15.50 21.89 19.46
CA SER A 14 -16.50 20.82 19.42
C SER A 14 -16.76 20.30 18.00
N ASP A 15 -16.56 21.17 17.00
CA ASP A 15 -16.72 20.84 15.58
C ASP A 15 -15.61 19.90 15.09
N SER A 16 -14.37 20.07 15.54
CA SER A 16 -13.25 19.20 15.13
C SER A 16 -13.37 17.78 15.71
N LEU A 17 -13.90 17.64 16.93
CA LEU A 17 -14.20 16.34 17.52
C LEU A 17 -15.35 15.62 16.81
N LYS A 18 -16.36 16.37 16.34
CA LYS A 18 -17.47 15.83 15.59
C LYS A 18 -17.01 15.34 14.22
N GLU A 19 -16.25 16.15 13.49
CA GLU A 19 -15.64 15.78 12.21
C GLU A 19 -14.74 14.55 12.33
N TYR A 20 -13.92 14.49 13.39
CA TYR A 20 -13.07 13.32 13.63
C TYR A 20 -13.89 12.04 13.89
N ARG A 21 -14.98 12.14 14.64
CA ARG A 21 -15.90 11.00 14.87
C ARG A 21 -16.57 10.56 13.57
N GLU A 22 -17.08 11.51 12.78
CA GLU A 22 -17.66 11.19 11.46
C GLU A 22 -16.64 10.52 10.54
N TYR A 23 -15.37 10.96 10.58
CA TYR A 23 -14.29 10.30 9.86
C TYR A 23 -14.07 8.85 10.33
N LEU A 24 -14.03 8.61 11.64
CA LEU A 24 -13.89 7.26 12.20
C LEU A 24 -15.07 6.36 11.82
N ASP A 25 -16.30 6.84 11.95
CA ASP A 25 -17.51 6.10 11.60
C ASP A 25 -17.52 5.74 10.12
N ASN A 26 -17.14 6.68 9.25
CA ASN A 26 -17.00 6.43 7.82
C ASN A 26 -15.90 5.40 7.52
N SER A 27 -14.73 5.49 8.17
CA SER A 27 -13.64 4.53 7.99
C SER A 27 -14.08 3.12 8.37
N LEU A 28 -14.76 2.95 9.50
CA LEU A 28 -15.31 1.67 9.95
C LEU A 28 -16.37 1.14 8.98
N MET A 29 -17.29 1.99 8.51
CA MET A 29 -18.28 1.63 7.50
C MET A 29 -17.62 1.13 6.21
N TYR A 30 -16.59 1.81 5.71
CA TYR A 30 -15.89 1.38 4.50
C TYR A 30 -15.11 0.09 4.72
N GLN A 31 -14.47 -0.07 5.88
CA GLN A 31 -13.80 -1.31 6.26
C GLN A 31 -14.77 -2.50 6.22
N GLU A 32 -15.95 -2.35 6.83
CA GLU A 32 -16.99 -3.38 6.85
C GLU A 32 -17.48 -3.73 5.43
N LYS A 33 -17.76 -2.71 4.61
CA LYS A 33 -18.19 -2.91 3.21
C LYS A 33 -17.17 -3.70 2.39
N VAL A 34 -15.89 -3.37 2.52
CA VAL A 34 -14.81 -4.09 1.82
C VAL A 34 -14.69 -5.51 2.36
N LEU A 35 -14.73 -5.70 3.68
CA LEU A 35 -14.64 -7.02 4.30
C LEU A 35 -15.79 -7.93 3.86
N ASN A 36 -17.03 -7.42 3.84
CA ASN A 36 -18.20 -8.16 3.39
C ASN A 36 -18.07 -8.57 1.93
N SER A 37 -17.65 -7.64 1.05
CA SER A 37 -17.41 -7.95 -0.35
C SER A 37 -16.36 -9.06 -0.53
N LEU A 38 -15.24 -9.03 0.22
CA LEU A 38 -14.24 -10.10 0.16
C LEU A 38 -14.80 -11.44 0.64
N ASN A 39 -15.60 -11.45 1.71
CA ASN A 39 -16.21 -12.67 2.24
C ASN A 39 -17.22 -13.26 1.27
N GLU A 40 -18.10 -12.44 0.69
CA GLU A 40 -19.11 -12.85 -0.28
C GLU A 40 -18.49 -13.47 -1.54
N ASN A 41 -17.32 -12.98 -1.94
CA ASN A 41 -16.58 -13.49 -3.10
C ASN A 41 -15.59 -14.61 -2.76
N GLY A 42 -15.50 -15.04 -1.49
CA GLY A 42 -14.56 -16.08 -1.07
C GLY A 42 -13.09 -15.69 -1.25
N ILE A 43 -12.77 -14.40 -1.12
CA ILE A 43 -11.42 -13.87 -1.26
C ILE A 43 -10.74 -13.82 0.11
N ASP A 44 -9.64 -14.54 0.25
CA ASP A 44 -8.84 -14.55 1.48
C ASP A 44 -7.71 -13.52 1.46
N ILE A 45 -7.13 -13.27 0.29
CA ILE A 45 -5.96 -12.43 0.08
C ILE A 45 -6.15 -11.59 -1.18
N LEU A 46 -5.71 -10.34 -1.13
CA LEU A 46 -5.56 -9.48 -2.29
C LEU A 46 -4.07 -9.37 -2.66
N ILE A 47 -3.80 -9.35 -3.97
CA ILE A 47 -2.47 -9.09 -4.51
C ILE A 47 -2.55 -7.79 -5.30
N SER A 48 -1.71 -6.82 -4.95
CA SER A 48 -1.65 -5.52 -5.61
C SER A 48 -0.21 -5.12 -5.94
N PRO A 49 0.00 -4.20 -6.90
CA PRO A 49 1.28 -3.50 -7.01
C PRO A 49 1.59 -2.76 -5.71
N SER A 50 2.83 -2.83 -5.21
CA SER A 50 3.22 -2.08 -4.01
C SER A 50 3.42 -0.60 -4.26
N PHE A 51 3.93 -0.24 -5.44
CA PHE A 51 4.17 1.14 -5.82
C PHE A 51 4.17 1.28 -7.34
N ALA A 52 3.98 2.50 -7.83
CA ALA A 52 3.90 2.77 -9.26
C ALA A 52 5.26 2.70 -9.97
N TYR A 53 6.37 2.83 -9.24
CA TYR A 53 7.73 2.83 -9.76
C TYR A 53 8.74 2.31 -8.71
N PRO A 54 9.95 1.87 -9.12
CA PRO A 54 11.02 1.51 -8.21
C PRO A 54 11.50 2.68 -7.34
N SER A 55 12.39 2.44 -6.38
CA SER A 55 12.91 3.50 -5.51
C SER A 55 13.43 4.72 -6.29
N GLY A 56 12.78 5.88 -6.08
CA GLY A 56 13.20 7.15 -6.66
C GLY A 56 14.57 7.61 -6.16
N PRO A 57 15.14 8.66 -6.77
CA PRO A 57 16.41 9.24 -6.34
C PRO A 57 16.37 9.71 -4.88
N ILE A 58 17.54 9.65 -4.22
CA ILE A 58 17.70 9.90 -2.78
C ILE A 58 17.34 11.37 -2.43
N CYS A 59 16.55 11.54 -1.36
CA CYS A 59 16.34 12.78 -0.59
C CYS A 59 15.32 13.84 -1.07
N GLU A 60 14.42 13.54 -2.02
CA GLU A 60 13.26 14.41 -2.25
C GLU A 60 12.00 13.80 -1.60
N TYR A 61 11.31 14.58 -0.76
CA TYR A 61 10.00 14.20 -0.26
C TYR A 61 9.03 14.24 -1.44
N PRO A 62 8.32 13.14 -1.76
CA PRO A 62 7.41 13.16 -2.89
C PRO A 62 6.34 14.21 -2.67
N SER A 63 6.12 15.09 -3.65
CA SER A 63 5.12 16.16 -3.57
C SER A 63 3.68 15.63 -3.61
N GLU A 64 3.49 14.36 -3.99
CA GLU A 64 2.20 13.67 -3.96
C GLU A 64 2.24 12.48 -2.99
N SER A 65 1.15 12.30 -2.23
CA SER A 65 0.98 11.14 -1.37
C SER A 65 0.55 9.93 -2.19
N PRO A 66 1.23 8.78 -2.07
CA PRO A 66 0.83 7.57 -2.76
C PRO A 66 -0.41 6.97 -2.08
N SER A 67 -1.59 7.24 -2.63
CA SER A 67 -2.86 6.81 -2.06
C SER A 67 -3.09 5.31 -2.18
N TRP A 68 -2.69 4.68 -3.29
CA TRP A 68 -2.95 3.26 -3.57
C TRP A 68 -2.32 2.29 -2.55
N PRO A 69 -1.00 2.36 -2.26
CA PRO A 69 -0.34 1.41 -1.35
C PRO A 69 -0.83 1.50 0.09
N LEU A 70 -1.36 2.68 0.46
CA LEU A 70 -1.82 3.01 1.81
C LEU A 70 -3.31 2.72 2.00
N LEU A 71 -4.09 2.58 0.93
CA LEU A 71 -5.54 2.46 0.99
C LEU A 71 -5.99 1.32 1.90
N TYR A 72 -5.50 0.10 1.66
CA TYR A 72 -5.92 -1.07 2.43
C TYR A 72 -5.25 -1.12 3.80
N VAL A 73 -3.93 -0.93 3.86
CA VAL A 73 -3.16 -1.14 5.10
C VAL A 73 -3.41 -0.03 6.11
N THR A 74 -3.33 1.23 5.67
CA THR A 74 -3.51 2.38 6.55
C THR A 74 -4.97 2.83 6.60
N GLY A 75 -5.64 2.89 5.45
CA GLY A 75 -7.01 3.42 5.36
C GLY A 75 -8.09 2.48 5.88
N LEU A 76 -7.89 1.16 5.77
CA LEU A 76 -8.87 0.14 6.17
C LEU A 76 -8.34 -0.81 7.25
N ASN A 77 -7.14 -0.57 7.79
CA ASN A 77 -6.52 -1.41 8.82
C ASN A 77 -6.44 -2.90 8.43
N PHE A 78 -6.14 -3.17 7.16
CA PHE A 78 -5.87 -4.53 6.69
C PHE A 78 -4.40 -4.86 6.90
N VAL A 79 -4.08 -6.15 6.97
CA VAL A 79 -2.68 -6.57 7.07
C VAL A 79 -2.03 -6.48 5.70
N GLY A 80 -0.88 -5.82 5.61
CA GLY A 80 -0.12 -5.73 4.35
C GLY A 80 1.32 -6.16 4.52
N GLY A 81 1.81 -6.96 3.58
CA GLY A 81 3.22 -7.31 3.45
C GLY A 81 3.72 -7.01 2.04
N VAL A 82 4.96 -6.55 1.91
CA VAL A 82 5.58 -6.23 0.62
C VAL A 82 6.77 -7.14 0.40
N LEU A 83 6.90 -7.68 -0.81
CA LEU A 83 8.06 -8.47 -1.21
C LEU A 83 8.47 -8.21 -2.66
N PRO A 84 9.78 -8.27 -2.95
CA PRO A 84 10.28 -8.21 -4.32
C PRO A 84 9.94 -9.51 -5.07
N VAL A 85 9.57 -9.37 -6.34
CA VAL A 85 9.20 -10.51 -7.21
C VAL A 85 10.04 -10.60 -8.46
N THR A 86 10.56 -9.49 -8.95
CA THR A 86 11.46 -9.44 -10.11
C THR A 86 12.30 -8.17 -10.05
N ASN A 87 13.29 -8.06 -10.93
CA ASN A 87 13.89 -6.77 -11.25
C ASN A 87 13.31 -6.23 -12.55
N GLY A 88 13.31 -4.91 -12.70
CA GLY A 88 12.94 -4.27 -13.96
C GLY A 88 13.94 -4.61 -15.07
N ASN A 89 13.45 -4.67 -16.30
CA ASN A 89 14.20 -5.04 -17.50
C ASN A 89 14.09 -3.98 -18.60
N GLU A 90 14.75 -4.22 -19.74
CA GLU A 90 14.77 -3.27 -20.87
C GLU A 90 13.36 -2.97 -21.41
N LYS A 91 12.45 -3.96 -21.44
CA LYS A 91 11.07 -3.73 -21.88
C LYS A 91 10.32 -2.82 -20.91
N ASP A 92 10.60 -2.91 -19.61
CA ASP A 92 9.98 -2.02 -18.62
C ASP A 92 10.44 -0.58 -18.83
N TYR A 93 11.72 -0.37 -19.14
CA TYR A 93 12.28 0.93 -19.51
C TYR A 93 11.68 1.48 -20.81
N GLU A 94 11.56 0.66 -21.85
CA GLU A 94 10.91 1.06 -23.11
C GLU A 94 9.43 1.43 -22.89
N ASN A 95 8.70 0.61 -22.13
CA ASN A 95 7.28 0.83 -21.84
C ASN A 95 7.05 2.10 -20.99
N GLN A 96 7.97 2.43 -20.07
CA GLN A 96 7.91 3.67 -19.31
C GLN A 96 8.00 4.90 -20.24
N ASN A 97 8.93 4.88 -21.20
CA ASN A 97 9.16 5.99 -22.12
C ASN A 97 8.07 6.15 -23.20
N GLN A 98 7.26 5.11 -23.45
CA GLN A 98 6.17 5.14 -24.44
C GLN A 98 4.84 5.68 -23.87
N LYS A 99 4.68 5.78 -22.55
CA LYS A 99 3.40 6.14 -21.92
C LYS A 99 3.23 7.65 -21.78
N THR A 100 2.45 8.24 -22.66
CA THR A 100 2.11 9.68 -22.68
C THR A 100 0.91 10.07 -21.79
N ASN A 101 0.17 9.10 -21.24
CA ASN A 101 -1.06 9.33 -20.46
C ASN A 101 -0.92 9.14 -18.95
N LEU A 102 0.31 8.99 -18.43
CA LEU A 102 0.55 8.88 -16.99
C LEU A 102 0.63 10.28 -16.35
N ASN A 103 0.31 10.38 -15.05
CA ASN A 103 0.51 11.62 -14.30
C ASN A 103 1.99 12.06 -14.49
N PRO A 104 2.23 13.29 -14.96
CA PRO A 104 3.58 13.83 -15.17
C PRO A 104 4.50 13.70 -13.96
N PHE A 105 3.95 13.71 -12.74
CA PHE A 105 4.69 13.46 -11.50
C PHE A 105 5.37 12.09 -11.52
N TYR A 106 4.61 11.02 -11.80
CA TYR A 106 5.17 9.66 -11.85
C TYR A 106 6.18 9.48 -12.99
N LEU A 107 6.01 10.16 -14.12
CA LEU A 107 6.98 10.12 -15.21
C LEU A 107 8.31 10.80 -14.85
N LYS A 108 8.25 11.90 -14.09
CA LYS A 108 9.43 12.65 -13.63
C LYS A 108 10.19 11.89 -12.54
N GLU A 109 9.46 11.29 -11.59
CA GLU A 109 10.04 10.65 -10.41
C GLU A 109 10.40 9.17 -10.63
N CYS A 110 9.91 8.54 -11.70
CA CYS A 110 10.23 7.15 -12.00
C CYS A 110 11.69 7.03 -12.48
N PRO A 111 12.56 6.35 -11.71
CA PRO A 111 13.94 6.11 -12.12
C PRO A 111 13.98 5.16 -13.32
N ASP A 112 15.17 4.95 -13.86
CA ASP A 112 15.44 3.81 -14.73
C ASP A 112 15.16 2.51 -13.97
N PRO A 113 14.19 1.67 -14.40
CA PRO A 113 13.77 0.51 -13.64
C PRO A 113 14.72 -0.68 -13.79
N ARG A 114 15.69 -0.61 -14.70
CA ARG A 114 16.56 -1.74 -15.02
C ARG A 114 17.37 -2.15 -13.81
N ASN A 115 17.33 -3.44 -13.50
CA ASN A 115 17.98 -4.05 -12.34
C ASN A 115 17.48 -3.57 -10.97
N LEU A 116 16.47 -2.71 -10.90
CA LEU A 116 15.84 -2.31 -9.65
C LEU A 116 14.73 -3.29 -9.26
N PRO A 117 14.55 -3.58 -7.96
CA PRO A 117 13.52 -4.50 -7.50
C PRO A 117 12.11 -3.93 -7.76
N LEU A 118 11.27 -4.76 -8.37
CA LEU A 118 9.84 -4.56 -8.51
C LEU A 118 9.12 -5.41 -7.47
N THR A 119 8.18 -4.80 -6.76
CA THR A 119 7.53 -5.37 -5.57
C THR A 119 6.03 -5.50 -5.75
N ILE A 120 5.46 -6.50 -5.08
CA ILE A 120 4.01 -6.65 -4.91
C ILE A 120 3.65 -6.58 -3.43
N GLN A 121 2.44 -6.13 -3.16
CA GLN A 121 1.85 -6.08 -1.85
C GLN A 121 0.85 -7.23 -1.73
N ILE A 122 1.01 -8.05 -0.70
CA ILE A 122 0.10 -9.10 -0.28
C ILE A 122 -0.73 -8.53 0.86
N ILE A 123 -2.04 -8.51 0.71
CA ILE A 123 -2.95 -7.88 1.65
C ILE A 123 -3.92 -8.94 2.17
N GLY A 124 -4.03 -9.06 3.48
CA GLY A 124 -4.98 -9.91 4.17
C GLY A 124 -5.98 -9.12 5.00
N LYS A 125 -7.06 -9.80 5.40
CA LYS A 125 -8.06 -9.26 6.33
C LYS A 125 -7.40 -8.91 7.68
N PRO A 126 -8.04 -8.08 8.52
CA PRO A 126 -7.56 -7.81 9.87
C PRO A 126 -7.27 -9.09 10.65
N PHE A 127 -6.21 -9.10 11.47
CA PHE A 127 -5.80 -10.23 12.31
C PHE A 127 -5.42 -11.52 11.57
N CYS A 128 -5.03 -11.41 10.30
CA CYS A 128 -4.61 -12.55 9.46
C CYS A 128 -3.12 -12.49 9.09
N GLU A 129 -2.26 -12.01 9.99
CA GLU A 129 -0.83 -11.82 9.79
C GLU A 129 -0.12 -13.10 9.36
N GLU A 130 -0.41 -14.24 9.99
CA GLU A 130 0.19 -15.53 9.66
C GLU A 130 -0.19 -15.99 8.25
N MET A 131 -1.42 -15.71 7.81
CA MET A 131 -1.87 -16.02 6.46
C MET A 131 -1.11 -15.20 5.43
N VAL A 132 -0.98 -13.89 5.65
CA VAL A 132 -0.21 -12.99 4.79
C VAL A 132 1.25 -13.46 4.70
N LEU A 133 1.90 -13.72 5.84
CA LEU A 133 3.28 -14.20 5.88
C LEU A 133 3.47 -15.54 5.17
N ASN A 134 2.51 -16.47 5.33
CA ASN A 134 2.55 -17.76 4.64
C ASN A 134 2.44 -17.60 3.13
N ILE A 135 1.57 -16.70 2.64
CA ILE A 135 1.46 -16.42 1.20
C ILE A 135 2.72 -15.73 0.69
N MET A 136 3.27 -14.75 1.41
CA MET A 136 4.53 -14.11 1.03
C MET A 136 5.65 -15.16 0.86
N LYS A 137 5.77 -16.10 1.79
CA LYS A 137 6.74 -17.20 1.70
C LYS A 137 6.52 -18.08 0.47
N LYS A 138 5.26 -18.41 0.14
CA LYS A 138 4.92 -19.19 -1.06
C LYS A 138 5.29 -18.44 -2.34
N VAL A 139 5.02 -17.14 -2.40
CA VAL A 139 5.39 -16.30 -3.54
C VAL A 139 6.91 -16.22 -3.68
N GLU A 140 7.65 -16.03 -2.60
CA GLU A 140 9.12 -16.00 -2.62
C GLU A 140 9.72 -17.30 -3.18
N ILE A 141 9.23 -18.45 -2.70
CA ILE A 141 9.68 -19.78 -3.18
C ILE A 141 9.34 -19.98 -4.66
N SER A 142 8.14 -19.57 -5.09
CA SER A 142 7.69 -19.77 -6.46
C SER A 142 8.34 -18.81 -7.46
N GLY A 143 8.63 -17.58 -7.00
CA GLY A 143 9.17 -16.50 -7.83
C GLY A 143 10.65 -16.64 -8.19
N ASN A 144 11.39 -17.56 -7.55
CA ASN A 144 12.84 -17.74 -7.74
C ASN A 144 13.64 -16.42 -7.66
N TYR A 145 13.13 -15.43 -6.90
CA TYR A 145 13.80 -14.15 -6.74
C TYR A 145 15.07 -14.34 -5.90
N LYS A 146 16.23 -14.34 -6.57
CA LYS A 146 17.52 -14.41 -5.89
C LYS A 146 17.83 -13.04 -5.31
N ARG A 147 17.80 -12.93 -3.98
CA ARG A 147 18.31 -11.75 -3.27
C ARG A 147 19.82 -11.68 -3.52
N ASN A 148 20.25 -10.74 -4.36
CA ASN A 148 21.65 -10.34 -4.44
C ASN A 148 21.91 -9.42 -3.25
N LEU A 149 22.27 -10.00 -2.11
CA LEU A 149 22.76 -9.27 -0.92
C LEU A 149 24.28 -9.14 -1.00
#